data_AF-A0A1H0YAL3-F1
#
_entry.id   AF-A0A1H0YAL3-F1
#
_cell.length_a   1.000
_cell.length_b   1.000
_cell.length_c   1.000
_cell.angle_alpha   90.00
_cell.angle_beta   90.00
_cell.angle_gamma   90.00
#
_symmetry.space_group_name_H-M   'P 1'
#
loop_
_entity.id
_entity.type
_entity.pdbx_description
1 polymer ?
#
loop_
_entity_poly.entity_id
_entity_poly.type
_entity_poly.pdbx_seq_one_letter_code
_entity_poly.pdbx_strand_id
1 'polypeptide(L)'
;MAAAAAGYEGGMQIDKSQILDLLRSQGRGDQAQQADAELPGQVDTDQHAGLLSKFGFDVQDVIRMVSGGGGQGGGVGGKLGGLLG
;
A
#
# COMPACT_ATOMS: atom_id res chain seq x y z
N MET A 1 -17.93 9.91 -7.80
CA MET A 1 -16.92 8.98 -7.28
C MET A 1 -15.62 9.77 -7.14
N ALA A 2 -15.38 10.32 -5.95
CA ALA A 2 -14.21 11.16 -5.68
C ALA A 2 -13.86 10.98 -4.19
N ALA A 3 -13.13 9.92 -3.87
CA ALA A 3 -12.32 9.91 -2.67
C ALA A 3 -11.06 10.70 -3.03
N ALA A 4 -11.13 12.02 -2.86
CA ALA A 4 -9.97 12.88 -2.95
C ALA A 4 -8.99 12.45 -1.84
N ALA A 5 -7.76 12.16 -2.25
CA ALA A 5 -6.63 11.91 -1.40
C ALA A 5 -6.49 13.03 -0.36
N ALA A 6 -7.04 12.82 0.83
CA ALA A 6 -6.82 13.68 1.98
C ALA A 6 -5.48 13.30 2.59
N GLY A 7 -4.44 14.07 2.25
CA GLY A 7 -3.19 14.15 3.01
C GLY A 7 -2.12 13.12 2.64
N TYR A 8 -1.30 13.42 1.63
CA TYR A 8 0.09 12.94 1.58
C TYR A 8 1.05 14.13 1.42
N GLU A 9 0.75 15.26 2.06
CA GLU A 9 1.61 16.46 2.07
C GLU A 9 2.96 16.26 2.81
N GLY A 10 3.25 15.02 3.25
CA GLY A 10 4.59 14.54 3.55
C GLY A 10 4.73 13.11 3.03
N GLY A 11 5.74 12.85 2.20
CA GLY A 11 6.02 11.51 1.66
C GLY A 11 5.99 10.44 2.76
N MET A 12 5.25 9.35 2.53
CA MET A 12 5.22 8.28 3.51
C MET A 12 6.57 7.56 3.46
N GLN A 13 7.24 7.50 4.59
CA GLN A 13 8.49 6.76 4.75
C GLN A 13 8.16 5.36 5.24
N ILE A 14 8.54 4.36 4.45
CA ILE A 14 8.31 2.94 4.76
C ILE A 14 9.67 2.31 5.01
N ASP A 15 9.79 1.52 6.06
CA ASP A 15 11.01 0.72 6.28
C ASP A 15 11.20 -0.28 5.14
N LYS A 16 12.44 -0.38 4.66
CA LYS A 16 12.83 -1.35 3.63
C LYS A 16 12.34 -2.75 3.94
N SER A 17 12.50 -3.17 5.19
CA SER A 17 12.10 -4.50 5.67
C SER A 17 10.62 -4.82 5.39
N GLN A 18 9.73 -3.83 5.50
CA GLN A 18 8.29 -4.03 5.22
C GLN A 18 8.03 -4.26 3.73
N ILE A 19 8.75 -3.53 2.87
CA ILE A 19 8.68 -3.72 1.42
C ILE A 19 9.18 -5.12 1.04
N LEU A 20 10.28 -5.56 1.66
CA LEU A 20 10.83 -6.89 1.44
C LEU A 20 9.88 -8.00 1.89
N ASP A 21 9.24 -7.86 3.05
CA ASP A 21 8.26 -8.83 3.51
C ASP A 21 7.04 -8.89 2.61
N LEU A 22 6.59 -7.74 2.08
CA LEU A 22 5.50 -7.70 1.12
C LEU A 22 5.87 -8.43 -0.19
N LEU A 23 7.06 -8.18 -0.73
CA LEU A 23 7.57 -8.91 -1.91
C LEU A 23 7.61 -10.41 -1.66
N ARG A 24 8.19 -10.84 -0.53
CA ARG A 24 8.24 -12.25 -0.15
C ARG A 24 6.85 -12.86 0.02
N SER A 25 5.93 -12.15 0.67
CA SER A 25 4.56 -12.61 0.89
C SER A 25 3.77 -12.76 -0.42
N GLN A 26 4.11 -11.99 -1.46
CA GLN A 26 3.53 -12.11 -2.80
C GLN A 26 4.21 -13.20 -3.65
N GLY A 27 5.19 -13.92 -3.12
CA GLY A 27 6.00 -14.90 -3.88
C GLY A 27 7.05 -14.26 -4.78
N ARG A 28 7.32 -12.95 -4.62
CA ARG A 28 8.26 -12.16 -5.43
C ARG A 28 9.63 -12.11 -4.74
N GLY A 29 10.14 -13.28 -4.35
CA GLY A 29 11.40 -13.42 -3.60
C GLY A 29 12.61 -12.83 -4.32
N ASP A 30 12.73 -13.04 -5.63
CA ASP A 30 13.81 -12.48 -6.45
C ASP A 30 13.81 -10.95 -6.44
N GLN A 31 12.62 -10.35 -6.52
CA GLN A 31 12.48 -8.90 -6.43
C GLN A 31 12.79 -8.40 -5.02
N ALA A 32 12.52 -9.19 -3.98
CA ALA A 32 12.89 -8.84 -2.61
C ALA A 32 14.42 -8.74 -2.47
N GLN A 33 15.16 -9.69 -3.03
CA GLN A 33 16.62 -9.62 -2.99
C GLN A 33 17.18 -8.42 -3.76
N GLN A 34 16.59 -8.08 -4.92
CA GLN A 34 16.99 -6.89 -5.67
C GLN A 34 16.63 -5.60 -4.91
N ALA A 35 15.42 -5.53 -4.37
CA ALA A 35 14.95 -4.42 -3.56
C ALA A 35 15.81 -4.23 -2.30
N ASP A 36 16.33 -5.30 -1.68
CA ASP A 36 17.22 -5.18 -0.52
C ASP A 36 18.52 -4.45 -0.84
N ALA A 37 19.05 -4.66 -2.05
CA ALA A 37 20.28 -4.05 -2.52
C ALA A 37 20.08 -2.63 -3.09
N GLU A 38 18.94 -2.36 -3.75
CA GLU A 38 18.66 -1.06 -4.36
C GLU A 38 17.93 -0.08 -3.42
N LEU A 39 17.08 -0.56 -2.50
CA LEU A 39 16.30 0.32 -1.63
C LEU A 39 17.17 0.83 -0.46
N PRO A 40 17.08 2.13 -0.14
CA PRO A 40 17.62 2.67 1.10
C PRO A 40 16.88 2.09 2.32
N GLY A 41 17.47 2.21 3.51
CA GLY A 41 16.86 1.69 4.75
C GLY A 41 15.46 2.23 5.02
N GLN A 42 15.22 3.51 4.68
CA GLN A 42 13.91 4.15 4.65
C GLN A 42 13.56 4.54 3.23
N VAL A 43 12.42 4.06 2.74
CA VAL A 43 11.94 4.33 1.40
C VAL A 43 10.82 5.36 1.49
N ASP A 44 11.15 6.57 1.10
CA ASP A 44 10.17 7.63 0.87
C ASP A 44 9.35 7.35 -0.40
N THR A 45 8.03 7.19 -0.25
CA THR A 45 7.10 6.90 -1.35
C THR A 45 6.92 8.03 -2.35
N ASP A 46 7.27 9.27 -1.99
CA ASP A 46 7.25 10.42 -2.88
C ASP A 46 8.58 10.55 -3.62
N GLN A 47 9.70 10.57 -2.87
CA GLN A 47 11.04 10.75 -3.45
C GLN A 47 11.54 9.51 -4.21
N HIS A 48 11.16 8.31 -3.77
CA HIS A 48 11.54 7.04 -4.39
C HIS A 48 10.39 6.37 -5.13
N ALA A 49 9.35 7.13 -5.51
CA ALA A 49 8.21 6.61 -6.27
C ALA A 49 8.65 5.80 -7.50
N GLY A 50 9.60 6.33 -8.29
CA GLY A 50 10.12 5.64 -9.48
C GLY A 50 10.88 4.34 -9.16
N LEU A 51 11.56 4.28 -8.01
CA LEU A 51 12.28 3.09 -7.57
C LEU A 51 11.29 2.01 -7.11
N LEU A 52 10.26 2.39 -6.35
CA LEU A 52 9.16 1.52 -5.92
C LEU A 52 8.38 0.97 -7.12
N SER A 53 8.07 1.80 -8.13
CA SER A 53 7.38 1.37 -9.34
C SER A 53 8.18 0.32 -10.12
N LYS A 54 9.53 0.33 -10.11
CA LYS A 54 10.33 -0.76 -10.72
C LYS A 54 10.06 -2.13 -10.07
N PHE A 55 9.77 -2.14 -8.77
CA PHE A 55 9.40 -3.35 -8.03
C PHE A 55 7.89 -3.61 -8.06
N GLY A 56 7.10 -2.83 -8.80
CA GLY A 56 5.65 -2.95 -8.85
C GLY A 56 4.98 -2.57 -7.52
N PHE A 57 5.58 -1.64 -6.79
CA PHE A 57 4.94 -0.97 -5.67
C PHE A 57 4.48 0.40 -6.11
N ASP A 58 3.18 0.61 -6.09
CA ASP A 58 2.60 1.93 -6.27
C ASP A 58 2.30 2.55 -4.91
N VAL A 59 2.49 3.87 -4.83
CA VAL A 59 2.06 4.68 -3.69
C VAL A 59 0.58 4.42 -3.38
N GLN A 60 -0.21 4.12 -4.41
CA GLN A 60 -1.62 3.74 -4.28
C GLN A 60 -1.84 2.41 -3.55
N ASP A 61 -0.96 1.42 -3.66
CA ASP A 61 -1.09 0.16 -2.92
C ASP A 61 -0.71 0.33 -1.45
N VAL A 62 0.31 1.14 -1.19
CA VAL A 62 0.65 1.56 0.18
C VAL A 62 -0.52 2.35 0.79
N ILE A 63 -1.08 3.31 0.05
CA ILE A 63 -2.25 4.09 0.50
C ILE A 63 -3.45 3.17 0.68
N ARG A 64 -3.73 2.21 -0.20
CA ARG A 64 -4.81 1.24 0.01
C ARG A 64 -4.59 0.39 1.24
N MET A 65 -3.34 0.07 1.57
CA MET A 65 -3.01 -0.68 2.78
C MET A 65 -3.17 0.19 4.04
N VAL A 66 -2.71 1.44 4.01
CA VAL A 66 -2.82 2.40 5.13
C VAL A 66 -4.25 2.91 5.31
N SER A 67 -4.93 3.24 4.23
CA SER A 67 -6.28 3.82 4.18
C SER A 67 -7.40 2.77 4.08
N GLY A 68 -7.10 1.54 3.67
CA GLY A 68 -8.08 0.48 3.43
C GLY A 68 -7.75 -0.87 4.09
N GLY A 69 -6.61 -0.99 4.80
CA GLY A 69 -6.14 -2.24 5.40
C GLY A 69 -6.19 -2.33 6.93
N GLY A 70 -6.66 -1.31 7.66
CA GLY A 70 -6.60 -1.36 9.13
C GLY A 70 -7.51 -0.43 9.94
N GLY A 71 -8.44 0.30 9.32
CA GLY A 71 -9.28 1.28 10.01
C GLY A 71 -10.76 0.93 9.96
N GLN A 72 -11.30 0.45 11.07
CA GLN A 72 -12.72 0.44 11.39
C GLN A 72 -13.35 1.81 11.06
N GLY A 73 -14.23 1.89 10.07
CA GLY A 73 -14.76 3.18 9.61
C GLY A 73 -15.90 3.08 8.59
N GLY A 74 -17.09 2.70 9.06
CA GLY A 74 -18.36 3.18 8.48
C GLY A 74 -18.86 2.50 7.20
N GLY A 75 -19.37 1.26 7.34
CA GLY A 75 -20.12 0.59 6.29
C GLY A 75 -21.07 -0.50 6.79
N VAL A 76 -21.53 -0.40 8.04
CA VAL A 76 -22.77 -1.08 8.46
C VAL A 76 -23.92 -0.26 7.86
N GLY A 77 -24.59 -0.76 6.82
CA GLY A 77 -25.78 -0.08 6.32
C GLY A 77 -26.26 -0.50 4.94
N GLY A 78 -27.05 -1.58 4.88
CA GLY A 78 -27.93 -1.92 3.76
C GLY A 78 -27.26 -2.78 2.70
N LYS A 79 -27.66 -4.03 2.43
CA LYS A 79 -29.01 -4.57 2.43
C LYS A 79 -28.95 -6.09 2.63
N LEU A 80 -29.12 -6.52 3.89
CA LEU A 80 -29.38 -7.90 4.26
C LEU A 80 -30.87 -8.13 4.62
N GLY A 81 -31.80 -7.31 4.11
CA GLY A 81 -33.20 -7.37 4.54
C GLY A 81 -34.21 -7.11 3.42
N GLY A 82 -34.98 -8.16 3.09
CA GLY A 82 -36.22 -8.11 2.31
C GLY A 82 -36.04 -8.45 0.82
N LEU A 83 -36.74 -9.37 0.17
CA LEU A 83 -38.02 -10.07 0.38
C LEU A 83 -37.92 -11.28 -0.59
N LEU A 84 -38.06 -12.56 -0.23
CA LEU A 84 -39.31 -13.26 0.10
C LEU A 84 -40.55 -12.50 -0.39
N GLY A 85 -40.89 -12.69 -1.68
CA GLY A 85 -42.11 -12.23 -2.33
C GLY A 85 -42.20 -12.77 -3.74
#